data_AF-A0AAX0IGC3-F1
#
_entry.id   AF-A0AAX0IGC3-F1
#
_cell.length_a   1.000
_cell.length_b   1.000
_cell.length_c   1.000
_cell.angle_alpha   90.00
_cell.angle_beta   90.00
_cell.angle_gamma   90.00
#
_symmetry.space_group_name_H-M   'P 1'
#
loop_
_entity.id
_entity.type
_entity.pdbx_description
1 polymer ?
#
loop_
_entity_poly.entity_id
_entity_poly.type
_entity_poly.pdbx_seq_one_letter_code
_entity_poly.pdbx_strand_id
1 'polypeptide(L)'
;MSTLLEQATQEMTTAIHAWFDERLQRTDLEDAVNRTTLQMGVFNDLLLDYKPGRTTADEIDLGFGDDVRPRTPARLDDAQVRDLIAPQLVALVQARLAPLVDTPMIDYRFTLRGKFQTAQGKLHLTLLEHVNDGKRQALLKNIHAYIEQKLTHGSRPTKKLETFFLTRHLLDPQLFPQPDIAWTIAQFERIEQLNKSRPQALTEHRGDIIRAVSAWAEKQFLPRFYDVQKSSYRSAEYTLKADTAPDAQALPAIDLLLYGAVMILRHEPSYAKSTGLTFLEIARELGSERAVRMLKEGSGTFPDADIHVKNTLLECRANDVFATINITITQEEEGAYAQALAFITHLLQAGFPKSYQIKLKSKAKAYLPIKGLAKSDTHRFFANALAHASLQPQLEAYARAAIEQFEFYADTEGEKNCMPGSYAVFGLGLLDARYFPLVQHYMANVDEEHQSVQDQFTAAFAEQHGVTRDSAPVLAACLRVCTDNAKVKIQAELEEMEKLELFCQQLQGLDGYLVEHMLYPVWGKLEKLAALARKAEGRRKELLLSLLEAASKGDA
;
A
#
# COMPACT_ATOMS: atom_id res chain seq x y z
N MET A 1 34.21 -40.84 15.54
CA MET A 1 34.02 -39.69 14.63
C MET A 1 33.22 -40.04 13.36
N SER A 2 33.18 -41.30 12.87
CA SER A 2 32.39 -41.62 11.65
C SER A 2 30.87 -41.67 11.86
N THR A 3 30.38 -42.08 13.03
CA THR A 3 28.94 -42.26 13.28
C THR A 3 28.11 -40.97 13.24
N LEU A 4 28.64 -39.85 13.74
CA LEU A 4 27.94 -38.55 13.71
C LEU A 4 27.85 -38.00 12.29
N LEU A 5 28.93 -38.13 11.50
CA LEU A 5 28.98 -37.68 10.11
C LEU A 5 28.01 -38.49 9.24
N GLU A 6 28.01 -39.81 9.41
CA GLU A 6 27.10 -40.73 8.71
C GLU A 6 25.64 -40.43 9.09
N GLN A 7 25.33 -40.30 10.38
CA GLN A 7 23.98 -39.97 10.84
C GLN A 7 23.50 -38.62 10.28
N ALA A 8 24.33 -37.58 10.37
CA ALA A 8 23.98 -36.26 9.85
C ALA A 8 23.75 -36.29 8.33
N THR A 9 24.63 -36.95 7.59
CA THR A 9 24.50 -37.08 6.12
C THR A 9 23.22 -37.85 5.76
N GLN A 10 22.87 -38.89 6.52
CA GLN A 10 21.63 -39.63 6.33
C GLN A 10 20.38 -38.79 6.63
N GLU A 11 20.37 -38.02 7.72
CA GLU A 11 19.24 -37.11 8.05
C GLU A 11 19.01 -36.10 6.92
N MET A 12 20.09 -35.48 6.42
CA MET A 12 20.04 -34.52 5.31
C MET A 12 19.58 -35.16 3.99
N THR A 13 20.11 -36.33 3.68
CA THR A 13 19.76 -37.10 2.47
C THR A 13 18.28 -37.48 2.50
N THR A 14 17.78 -37.99 3.64
CA THR A 14 16.36 -38.33 3.82
C THR A 14 15.46 -37.11 3.62
N ALA A 15 15.82 -35.95 4.18
CA ALA A 15 15.04 -34.73 4.02
C ALA A 15 14.98 -34.26 2.55
N ILE A 16 16.11 -34.32 1.83
CA ILE A 16 16.17 -34.01 0.40
C ILE A 16 15.31 -34.98 -0.40
N HIS A 17 15.39 -36.30 -0.12
CA HIS A 17 14.55 -37.29 -0.80
C HIS A 17 13.07 -37.01 -0.59
N ALA A 18 12.66 -36.79 0.66
CA ALA A 18 11.28 -36.49 1.01
C ALA A 18 10.75 -35.25 0.27
N TRP A 19 11.56 -34.19 0.17
CA TRP A 19 11.19 -32.99 -0.59
C TRP A 19 10.90 -33.32 -2.06
N PHE A 20 11.81 -33.99 -2.77
CA PHE A 20 11.58 -34.36 -4.16
C PHE A 20 10.39 -35.32 -4.33
N ASP A 21 10.26 -36.32 -3.46
CA ASP A 21 9.21 -37.33 -3.54
C ASP A 21 7.82 -36.72 -3.33
N GLU A 22 7.68 -35.79 -2.39
CA GLU A 22 6.44 -35.04 -2.17
C GLU A 22 6.06 -34.20 -3.40
N ARG A 23 7.03 -33.50 -4.00
CA ARG A 23 6.75 -32.65 -5.15
C ARG A 23 6.44 -33.45 -6.42
N LEU A 24 6.97 -34.66 -6.56
CA LEU A 24 6.64 -35.57 -7.66
C LEU A 24 5.19 -36.09 -7.59
N GLN A 25 4.53 -36.00 -6.44
CA GLN A 25 3.12 -36.37 -6.28
C GLN A 25 2.16 -35.25 -6.71
N ARG A 26 2.67 -34.05 -7.03
CA ARG A 26 1.83 -32.92 -7.46
C ARG A 26 1.27 -33.16 -8.86
N THR A 27 -0.04 -33.03 -9.00
CA THR A 27 -0.77 -33.16 -10.27
C THR A 27 -1.04 -31.82 -10.95
N ASP A 28 -0.74 -30.70 -10.29
CA ASP A 28 -1.07 -29.34 -10.74
C ASP A 28 0.09 -28.61 -11.44
N LEU A 29 1.22 -29.28 -11.68
CA LEU A 29 2.44 -28.65 -12.18
C LEU A 29 2.30 -28.11 -13.61
N GLU A 30 1.65 -28.87 -14.49
CA GLU A 30 1.37 -28.42 -15.87
C GLU A 30 0.40 -27.24 -15.90
N ASP A 31 -0.68 -27.33 -15.13
CA ASP A 31 -1.66 -26.25 -15.00
C ASP A 31 -1.01 -24.99 -14.44
N ALA A 32 -0.08 -25.12 -13.48
CA ALA A 32 0.64 -23.99 -12.92
C ALA A 32 1.44 -23.23 -13.99
N VAL A 33 2.25 -23.93 -14.81
CA VAL A 33 3.07 -23.28 -15.84
C VAL A 33 2.25 -22.80 -17.04
N ASN A 34 1.11 -23.44 -17.34
CA ASN A 34 0.24 -23.07 -18.47
C ASN A 34 -0.53 -21.75 -18.25
N ARG A 35 -0.54 -21.21 -17.02
CA ARG A 35 -1.20 -19.93 -16.70
C ARG A 35 -0.55 -18.73 -17.38
N THR A 36 0.75 -18.81 -17.68
CA THR A 36 1.50 -17.74 -18.36
C THR A 36 2.77 -18.26 -19.04
N THR A 37 3.11 -17.69 -20.19
CA THR A 37 4.36 -18.00 -20.91
C THR A 37 5.63 -17.51 -20.21
N LEU A 38 5.47 -16.71 -19.14
CA LEU A 38 6.58 -16.18 -18.35
C LEU A 38 7.04 -17.13 -17.24
N GLN A 39 6.46 -18.33 -17.12
CA GLN A 39 6.82 -19.32 -16.11
C GLN A 39 7.34 -20.59 -16.80
N MET A 40 8.60 -20.96 -16.56
CA MET A 40 9.21 -22.18 -17.15
C MET A 40 9.23 -23.38 -16.20
N GLY A 41 8.90 -23.16 -14.93
CA GLY A 41 8.71 -24.21 -13.94
C GLY A 41 8.17 -23.67 -12.62
N VAL A 42 7.95 -24.57 -11.66
CA VAL A 42 7.33 -24.23 -10.37
C VAL A 42 8.39 -23.96 -9.29
N PHE A 43 9.43 -24.78 -9.23
CA PHE A 43 10.45 -24.73 -8.18
C PHE A 43 11.81 -24.30 -8.71
N ASN A 44 12.46 -23.39 -8.00
CA ASN A 44 13.78 -22.86 -8.37
C ASN A 44 14.78 -22.81 -7.20
N ASP A 45 14.38 -23.26 -6.01
CA ASP A 45 15.21 -23.20 -4.81
C ASP A 45 14.89 -24.38 -3.89
N LEU A 46 15.91 -24.88 -3.19
CA LEU A 46 15.82 -25.84 -2.11
C LEU A 46 16.74 -25.38 -0.99
N LEU A 47 16.17 -25.06 0.17
CA LEU A 47 16.89 -24.73 1.39
C LEU A 47 16.86 -25.91 2.36
N LEU A 48 18.03 -26.47 2.63
CA LEU A 48 18.24 -27.46 3.67
C LEU A 48 18.61 -26.76 4.98
N ASP A 49 17.74 -26.77 5.99
CA ASP A 49 18.06 -26.34 7.37
C ASP A 49 18.40 -27.57 8.21
N TYR A 50 19.69 -27.77 8.46
CA TYR A 50 20.22 -28.85 9.27
C TYR A 50 20.45 -28.40 10.71
N LYS A 51 19.64 -28.96 11.60
CA LYS A 51 19.87 -28.98 13.05
C LYS A 51 19.84 -30.45 13.49
N PRO A 52 20.81 -30.95 14.26
CA PRO A 52 20.84 -32.35 14.66
C PRO A 52 19.49 -32.82 15.25
N GLY A 53 18.86 -33.83 14.64
CA GLY A 53 17.54 -34.35 15.04
C GLY A 53 16.33 -33.51 14.61
N ARG A 54 16.54 -32.41 13.87
CA ARG A 54 15.50 -31.56 13.28
C ARG A 54 16.01 -30.97 11.96
N THR A 55 16.10 -31.82 10.95
CA THR A 55 16.50 -31.44 9.59
C THR A 55 15.27 -31.21 8.73
N THR A 56 15.18 -30.08 8.05
CA THR A 56 14.08 -29.74 7.14
C THR A 56 14.61 -29.32 5.79
N ALA A 57 13.86 -29.60 4.73
CA ALA A 57 14.18 -29.20 3.37
C ALA A 57 12.93 -28.51 2.78
N ASP A 58 13.04 -27.23 2.48
CA ASP A 58 11.91 -26.38 2.07
C ASP A 58 12.36 -25.28 1.10
N GLU A 59 11.42 -24.61 0.42
CA GLU A 59 11.72 -23.52 -0.52
C GLU A 59 11.89 -22.15 0.17
N ILE A 60 11.35 -22.01 1.39
CA ILE A 60 11.28 -20.74 2.13
C ILE A 60 12.00 -20.87 3.47
N ASP A 61 12.87 -19.91 3.75
CA ASP A 61 13.45 -19.70 5.07
C ASP A 61 12.47 -18.98 5.99
N LEU A 62 11.73 -19.71 6.80
CA LEU A 62 10.75 -19.12 7.71
C LEU A 62 11.39 -18.48 8.96
N GLY A 63 12.69 -18.65 9.19
CA GLY A 63 13.44 -18.04 10.30
C GLY A 63 12.97 -18.47 11.70
N PHE A 64 12.13 -19.52 11.81
CA PHE A 64 11.65 -19.99 13.10
C PHE A 64 12.74 -20.79 13.83
N GLY A 65 13.12 -20.31 15.02
CA GLY A 65 13.99 -21.04 15.94
C GLY A 65 15.46 -20.63 15.89
N ASP A 66 15.77 -19.39 15.53
CA ASP A 66 17.13 -18.87 15.62
C ASP A 66 17.66 -18.80 17.06
N ASP A 67 16.77 -18.76 18.06
CA ASP A 67 17.06 -18.66 19.51
C ASP A 67 17.06 -20.01 20.26
N VAL A 68 16.78 -21.13 19.58
CA VAL A 68 16.70 -22.43 20.27
C VAL A 68 18.10 -22.99 20.48
N ARG A 69 18.56 -23.01 21.74
CA ARG A 69 19.80 -23.69 22.13
C ARG A 69 19.72 -25.18 21.71
N PRO A 70 20.72 -25.71 20.97
CA PRO A 70 20.70 -27.10 20.53
C PRO A 70 20.64 -28.06 21.72
N ARG A 71 19.81 -29.11 21.62
CA ARG A 71 19.65 -30.15 22.66
C ARG A 71 20.82 -31.15 22.71
N THR A 72 21.72 -31.13 21.72
CA THR A 72 22.77 -32.14 21.52
C THR A 72 24.18 -31.51 21.60
N PRO A 73 25.12 -32.06 22.38
CA PRO A 73 26.45 -31.48 22.58
C PRO A 73 27.46 -31.76 21.46
N ALA A 74 27.27 -32.82 20.67
CA ALA A 74 28.17 -33.15 19.55
C ALA A 74 27.78 -32.38 18.29
N ARG A 75 28.75 -31.71 17.65
CA ARG A 75 28.54 -30.90 16.45
C ARG A 75 29.57 -31.22 15.38
N LEU A 76 29.16 -31.06 14.12
CA LEU A 76 30.05 -31.10 12.97
C LEU A 76 30.86 -29.81 12.91
N ASP A 77 32.11 -29.91 12.47
CA ASP A 77 32.93 -28.76 12.14
C ASP A 77 32.61 -28.23 10.73
N ASP A 78 32.81 -26.93 10.51
CA ASP A 78 32.59 -26.29 9.20
C ASP A 78 33.33 -27.01 8.05
N ALA A 79 34.58 -27.44 8.29
CA ALA A 79 35.36 -28.18 7.29
C ALA A 79 34.74 -29.54 6.96
N GLN A 80 34.18 -30.25 7.94
CA GLN A 80 33.50 -31.53 7.70
C GLN A 80 32.25 -31.33 6.83
N VAL A 81 31.48 -30.26 7.08
CA VAL A 81 30.31 -29.93 6.27
C VAL A 81 30.73 -29.56 4.84
N ARG A 82 31.75 -28.72 4.67
CA ARG A 82 32.22 -28.24 3.36
C ARG A 82 32.89 -29.33 2.53
N ASP A 83 33.74 -30.15 3.13
CA ASP A 83 34.63 -31.03 2.37
C ASP A 83 34.09 -32.46 2.25
N LEU A 84 33.27 -32.90 3.22
CA LEU A 84 32.78 -34.29 3.27
C LEU A 84 31.30 -34.39 2.93
N ILE A 85 30.45 -33.50 3.49
CA ILE A 85 28.99 -33.60 3.34
C ILE A 85 28.52 -32.91 2.06
N ALA A 86 28.94 -31.65 1.84
CA ALA A 86 28.46 -30.85 0.72
C ALA A 86 28.63 -31.55 -0.64
N PRO A 87 29.77 -32.17 -0.99
CA PRO A 87 29.90 -32.88 -2.27
C PRO A 87 28.91 -34.05 -2.43
N GLN A 88 28.60 -34.77 -1.35
CA GLN A 88 27.64 -35.87 -1.36
C GLN A 88 26.21 -35.36 -1.59
N LEU A 89 25.83 -34.28 -0.91
CA LEU A 89 24.51 -33.65 -1.10
C LEU A 89 24.36 -33.09 -2.52
N VAL A 90 25.41 -32.48 -3.06
CA VAL A 90 25.43 -31.98 -4.45
C VAL A 90 25.23 -33.12 -5.43
N ALA A 91 25.99 -34.22 -5.30
CA ALA A 91 25.86 -35.37 -6.19
C ALA A 91 24.45 -36.01 -6.12
N LEU A 92 23.88 -36.13 -4.91
CA LEU A 92 22.52 -36.59 -4.69
C LEU A 92 21.50 -35.70 -5.42
N VAL A 93 21.56 -34.39 -5.20
CA VAL A 93 20.60 -33.44 -5.78
C VAL A 93 20.77 -33.39 -7.30
N GLN A 94 21.98 -33.41 -7.83
CA GLN A 94 22.22 -33.48 -9.28
C GLN A 94 21.58 -34.74 -9.89
N ALA A 95 21.74 -35.91 -9.26
CA ALA A 95 21.14 -37.16 -9.75
C ALA A 95 19.61 -37.12 -9.73
N ARG A 96 19.01 -36.53 -8.69
CA ARG A 96 17.55 -36.34 -8.58
C ARG A 96 17.02 -35.30 -9.56
N LEU A 97 17.81 -34.25 -9.82
CA LEU A 97 17.43 -33.12 -10.68
C LEU A 97 17.51 -33.50 -12.16
N ALA A 98 18.50 -34.29 -12.57
CA ALA A 98 18.77 -34.64 -13.97
C ALA A 98 17.54 -35.12 -14.78
N PRO A 99 16.66 -36.02 -14.30
CA PRO A 99 15.46 -36.40 -15.04
C PRO A 99 14.33 -35.34 -15.00
N LEU A 100 14.45 -34.31 -14.16
CA LEU A 100 13.41 -33.31 -13.89
C LEU A 100 13.68 -31.95 -14.53
N VAL A 101 14.90 -31.67 -14.96
CA VAL A 101 15.33 -30.35 -15.48
C VAL A 101 14.48 -29.83 -16.63
N ASP A 102 13.92 -30.70 -17.46
CA ASP A 102 13.08 -30.34 -18.62
C ASP A 102 11.58 -30.41 -18.32
N THR A 103 11.19 -30.83 -17.12
CA THR A 103 9.78 -30.94 -16.70
C THR A 103 9.24 -29.61 -16.15
N PRO A 104 7.92 -29.41 -16.07
CA PRO A 104 7.32 -28.24 -15.41
C PRO A 104 7.66 -28.08 -13.92
N MET A 105 8.20 -29.13 -13.28
CA MET A 105 8.57 -29.07 -11.85
C MET A 105 9.68 -28.05 -11.60
N ILE A 106 10.73 -28.06 -12.44
CA ILE A 106 11.94 -27.26 -12.23
C ILE A 106 11.92 -26.05 -13.16
N ASP A 107 12.14 -24.86 -12.60
CA ASP A 107 12.27 -23.63 -13.38
C ASP A 107 13.56 -23.64 -14.22
N TYR A 108 13.81 -22.59 -15.01
CA TYR A 108 15.04 -22.50 -15.80
C TYR A 108 16.32 -22.49 -14.94
N ARG A 109 16.21 -22.17 -13.66
CA ARG A 109 17.28 -22.26 -12.66
C ARG A 109 16.84 -23.04 -11.43
N PHE A 110 17.80 -23.68 -10.76
CA PHE A 110 17.58 -24.35 -9.49
C PHE A 110 18.79 -24.15 -8.57
N THR A 111 18.57 -23.61 -7.37
CA THR A 111 19.62 -23.37 -6.39
C THR A 111 19.41 -24.23 -5.14
N LEU A 112 20.44 -24.98 -4.74
CA LEU A 112 20.47 -25.67 -3.45
C LEU A 112 21.26 -24.84 -2.45
N ARG A 113 20.61 -24.44 -1.36
CA ARG A 113 21.22 -23.73 -0.23
C ARG A 113 21.16 -24.58 1.03
N GLY A 114 22.17 -24.44 1.88
CA GLY A 114 22.25 -25.14 3.14
C GLY A 114 22.52 -24.18 4.29
N LYS A 115 21.78 -24.36 5.38
CA LYS A 115 22.00 -23.78 6.70
C LYS A 115 22.38 -24.91 7.64
N PHE A 116 23.60 -24.87 8.17
CA PHE A 116 24.12 -25.93 9.01
C PHE A 116 24.47 -25.40 10.39
N GLN A 117 23.90 -26.01 11.43
CA GLN A 117 24.32 -25.72 12.80
C GLN A 117 25.60 -26.50 13.13
N THR A 118 26.75 -25.82 13.08
CA THR A 118 28.08 -26.38 13.32
C THR A 118 28.62 -26.02 14.71
N ALA A 119 29.80 -26.54 15.04
CA ALA A 119 30.56 -26.19 16.23
C ALA A 119 30.97 -24.71 16.24
N GLN A 120 31.27 -24.14 15.07
CA GLN A 120 31.74 -22.76 14.90
C GLN A 120 30.58 -21.76 14.80
N GLY A 121 29.35 -22.20 14.54
CA GLY A 121 28.19 -21.33 14.49
C GLY A 121 27.14 -21.82 13.49
N LYS A 122 26.47 -20.87 12.82
CA LYS A 122 25.59 -21.19 11.69
C LYS A 122 26.35 -20.97 10.40
N LEU A 123 26.59 -22.06 9.69
CA LEU A 123 27.23 -22.06 8.40
C LEU A 123 26.18 -21.98 7.29
N HIS A 124 26.25 -20.94 6.46
CA HIS A 124 25.39 -20.77 5.28
C HIS A 124 26.20 -21.07 4.03
N LEU A 125 25.72 -21.98 3.17
CA LEU A 125 26.37 -22.37 1.92
C LEU A 125 25.38 -22.41 0.77
N THR A 126 25.77 -21.89 -0.39
CA THR A 126 25.18 -22.30 -1.66
C THR A 126 25.93 -23.54 -2.14
N LEU A 127 25.23 -24.66 -2.23
CA LEU A 127 25.80 -25.97 -2.55
C LEU A 127 25.80 -26.25 -4.06
N LEU A 128 24.72 -25.89 -4.74
CA LEU A 128 24.54 -26.11 -6.18
C LEU A 128 23.79 -24.93 -6.80
N GLU A 129 24.24 -24.50 -7.97
CA GLU A 129 23.48 -23.66 -8.88
C GLU A 129 23.39 -24.38 -10.23
N HIS A 130 22.18 -24.72 -10.63
CA HIS A 130 21.90 -25.34 -11.92
C HIS A 130 21.12 -24.36 -12.80
N VAL A 131 21.51 -24.29 -14.08
CA VAL A 131 20.83 -23.48 -15.09
C VAL A 131 20.57 -24.34 -16.32
N ASN A 132 19.31 -24.40 -16.75
CA ASN A 132 18.90 -25.02 -18.00
C ASN A 132 18.88 -23.95 -19.09
N ASP A 133 19.91 -23.92 -19.94
CA ASP A 133 20.06 -22.92 -21.01
C ASP A 133 18.94 -22.99 -22.05
N GLY A 134 18.39 -24.17 -22.32
CA GLY A 134 17.25 -24.32 -23.24
C GLY A 134 16.02 -23.58 -22.74
N LYS A 135 15.65 -23.81 -21.47
CA LYS A 135 14.54 -23.09 -20.82
C LYS A 135 14.84 -21.60 -20.67
N ARG A 136 16.08 -21.23 -20.33
CA ARG A 136 16.51 -19.83 -20.21
C ARG A 136 16.33 -19.06 -21.51
N GLN A 137 16.77 -19.61 -22.64
CA GLN A 137 16.60 -18.99 -23.96
C GLN A 137 15.13 -18.92 -24.38
N ALA A 138 14.34 -19.97 -24.10
CA ALA A 138 12.89 -19.96 -24.35
C ALA A 138 12.19 -18.86 -23.52
N LEU A 139 12.53 -18.72 -22.23
CA LEU A 139 12.00 -17.68 -21.36
C LEU A 139 12.36 -16.28 -21.86
N LEU A 140 13.60 -16.05 -22.27
CA LEU A 140 14.02 -14.77 -22.85
C LEU A 140 13.19 -14.42 -24.08
N LYS A 141 12.95 -15.38 -24.97
CA LYS A 141 12.09 -15.17 -26.14
C LYS A 141 10.65 -14.84 -25.72
N ASN A 142 10.11 -15.55 -24.72
CA ASN A 142 8.76 -15.31 -24.21
C ASN A 142 8.62 -13.94 -23.54
N ILE A 143 9.64 -13.47 -22.81
CA ILE A 143 9.67 -12.13 -22.20
C ILE A 143 9.60 -11.05 -23.28
N HIS A 144 10.46 -11.12 -24.30
CA HIS A 144 10.46 -10.12 -25.38
C HIS A 144 9.13 -10.13 -26.15
N ALA A 145 8.61 -11.32 -26.49
CA ALA A 145 7.31 -11.44 -27.17
C ALA A 145 6.15 -10.92 -26.30
N TYR A 146 6.17 -11.19 -24.99
CA TYR A 146 5.17 -10.66 -24.06
C TYR A 146 5.19 -9.14 -24.03
N ILE A 147 6.38 -8.53 -23.88
CA ILE A 147 6.53 -7.07 -23.83
C ILE A 147 6.03 -6.45 -25.12
N GLU A 148 6.47 -6.94 -26.28
CA GLU A 148 6.06 -6.42 -27.59
C GLU A 148 4.53 -6.49 -27.77
N GLN A 149 3.93 -7.64 -27.48
CA GLN A 149 2.50 -7.87 -27.76
C GLN A 149 1.57 -7.26 -26.70
N LYS A 150 1.95 -7.30 -25.42
CA LYS A 150 1.07 -6.95 -24.30
C LYS A 150 1.35 -5.58 -23.72
N LEU A 151 2.61 -5.13 -23.72
CA LEU A 151 2.98 -3.81 -23.19
C LEU A 151 3.10 -2.78 -24.32
N THR A 152 3.93 -3.04 -25.33
CA THR A 152 4.20 -2.09 -26.41
C THR A 152 2.99 -1.88 -27.31
N HIS A 153 2.44 -2.96 -27.88
CA HIS A 153 1.28 -2.89 -28.78
C HIS A 153 -0.06 -3.14 -28.07
N GLY A 154 -0.02 -3.58 -26.81
CA GLY A 154 -1.22 -3.85 -26.03
C GLY A 154 -1.83 -2.57 -25.43
N SER A 155 -3.15 -2.59 -25.29
CA SER A 155 -3.95 -1.53 -24.65
C SER A 155 -4.82 -2.03 -23.50
N ARG A 156 -4.75 -3.33 -23.18
CA ARG A 156 -5.55 -3.96 -22.13
C ARG A 156 -4.76 -4.04 -20.81
N PRO A 157 -5.45 -3.98 -19.65
CA PRO A 157 -4.84 -4.26 -18.35
C PRO A 157 -4.09 -5.60 -18.34
N THR A 158 -2.93 -5.63 -17.69
CA THR A 158 -2.11 -6.85 -17.54
C THR A 158 -2.66 -7.75 -16.44
N LYS A 159 -2.33 -9.05 -16.46
CA LYS A 159 -2.69 -9.93 -15.34
C LYS A 159 -1.67 -9.82 -14.22
N LYS A 160 -2.13 -9.85 -12.96
CA LYS A 160 -1.26 -9.84 -11.75
C LYS A 160 -0.10 -10.82 -11.85
N LEU A 161 -0.38 -12.08 -12.16
CA LEU A 161 0.64 -13.13 -12.24
C LEU A 161 1.72 -12.83 -13.30
N GLU A 162 1.33 -12.23 -14.43
CA GLU A 162 2.28 -11.88 -15.49
C GLU A 162 3.22 -10.75 -15.02
N THR A 163 2.68 -9.75 -14.32
CA THR A 163 3.50 -8.70 -13.69
C THR A 163 4.44 -9.28 -12.64
N PHE A 164 3.95 -10.16 -11.76
CA PHE A 164 4.78 -10.82 -10.75
C PHE A 164 6.02 -11.50 -11.36
N PHE A 165 5.86 -12.25 -12.46
CA PHE A 165 6.99 -12.89 -13.12
C PHE A 165 7.86 -11.87 -13.86
N LEU A 166 7.25 -10.99 -14.67
CA LEU A 166 7.99 -10.06 -15.51
C LEU A 166 8.89 -9.13 -14.69
N THR A 167 8.40 -8.56 -13.59
CA THR A 167 9.19 -7.62 -12.77
C THR A 167 10.41 -8.29 -12.15
N ARG A 168 10.29 -9.56 -11.77
CA ARG A 168 11.40 -10.36 -11.24
C ARG A 168 12.40 -10.74 -12.33
N HIS A 169 11.90 -11.13 -13.50
CA HIS A 169 12.73 -11.55 -14.63
C HIS A 169 13.57 -10.42 -15.21
N LEU A 170 13.01 -9.21 -15.33
CA LEU A 170 13.73 -8.03 -15.82
C LEU A 170 14.89 -7.59 -14.93
N LEU A 171 14.92 -8.06 -13.67
CA LEU A 171 15.96 -7.79 -12.68
C LEU A 171 16.79 -9.03 -12.34
N ASP A 172 16.64 -10.10 -13.13
CA ASP A 172 17.35 -11.35 -12.93
C ASP A 172 18.69 -11.34 -13.69
N PRO A 173 19.84 -11.41 -13.00
CA PRO A 173 21.15 -11.31 -13.64
C PRO A 173 21.46 -12.50 -14.57
N GLN A 174 20.76 -13.63 -14.46
CA GLN A 174 20.93 -14.75 -15.40
C GLN A 174 20.19 -14.53 -16.73
N LEU A 175 19.11 -13.76 -16.72
CA LEU A 175 18.34 -13.40 -17.91
C LEU A 175 18.91 -12.12 -18.53
N PHE A 176 19.15 -11.10 -17.71
CA PHE A 176 19.70 -9.80 -18.11
C PHE A 176 20.96 -9.48 -17.31
N PRO A 177 22.15 -10.01 -17.69
CA PRO A 177 23.41 -9.74 -16.98
C PRO A 177 23.81 -8.26 -16.96
N GLN A 178 23.41 -7.52 -18.00
CA GLN A 178 23.56 -6.08 -18.12
C GLN A 178 22.18 -5.49 -18.43
N PRO A 179 21.35 -5.22 -17.41
CA PRO A 179 20.01 -4.73 -17.64
C PRO A 179 20.06 -3.30 -18.17
N ASP A 180 19.29 -3.02 -19.22
CA ASP A 180 18.96 -1.65 -19.62
C ASP A 180 17.94 -1.11 -18.62
N ILE A 181 18.43 -0.38 -17.63
CA ILE A 181 17.59 0.14 -16.55
C ILE A 181 16.52 1.11 -17.06
N ALA A 182 16.84 1.95 -18.03
CA ALA A 182 15.89 2.91 -18.58
C ALA A 182 14.74 2.16 -19.28
N TRP A 183 15.08 1.14 -20.06
CA TRP A 183 14.09 0.27 -20.69
C TRP A 183 13.26 -0.53 -19.66
N THR A 184 13.88 -1.05 -18.60
CA THR A 184 13.20 -1.76 -17.51
C THR A 184 12.19 -0.86 -16.78
N ILE A 185 12.59 0.35 -16.41
CA ILE A 185 11.69 1.34 -15.79
C ILE A 185 10.52 1.65 -16.74
N ALA A 186 10.78 1.84 -18.04
CA ALA A 186 9.72 2.08 -19.01
C ALA A 186 8.70 0.92 -19.08
N GLN A 187 9.13 -0.33 -18.86
CA GLN A 187 8.20 -1.46 -18.78
C GLN A 187 7.33 -1.41 -17.51
N PHE A 188 7.91 -1.03 -16.37
CA PHE A 188 7.17 -0.87 -15.12
C PHE A 188 6.13 0.25 -15.22
N GLU A 189 6.54 1.41 -15.76
CA GLU A 189 5.63 2.53 -16.02
C GLU A 189 4.52 2.15 -17.00
N ARG A 190 4.83 1.33 -18.02
CA ARG A 190 3.83 0.85 -18.97
C ARG A 190 2.81 -0.07 -18.31
N ILE A 191 3.24 -0.95 -17.40
CA ILE A 191 2.33 -1.78 -16.58
C ILE A 191 1.41 -0.87 -15.76
N GLU A 192 1.95 0.16 -15.10
CA GLU A 192 1.12 1.10 -14.33
C GLU A 192 0.10 1.79 -15.22
N GLN A 193 0.52 2.33 -16.38
CA GLN A 193 -0.36 3.00 -17.33
C GLN A 193 -1.53 2.13 -17.79
N LEU A 194 -1.27 0.87 -18.15
CA LEU A 194 -2.30 -0.06 -18.63
C LEU A 194 -3.33 -0.43 -17.54
N ASN A 195 -2.98 -0.30 -16.27
CA ASN A 195 -3.83 -0.67 -15.14
C ASN A 195 -4.43 0.53 -14.39
N LYS A 196 -4.20 1.77 -14.84
CA LYS A 196 -4.74 3.00 -14.22
C LYS A 196 -6.25 2.98 -13.99
N SER A 197 -7.02 2.32 -14.86
CA SER A 197 -8.48 2.23 -14.75
C SER A 197 -8.98 1.22 -13.71
N ARG A 198 -8.07 0.49 -13.02
CA ARG A 198 -8.40 -0.53 -12.03
C ARG A 198 -7.58 -0.30 -10.74
N PRO A 199 -7.97 0.66 -9.88
CA PRO A 199 -7.16 1.08 -8.73
C PRO A 199 -6.72 -0.06 -7.81
N GLN A 200 -7.62 -0.97 -7.46
CA GLN A 200 -7.29 -2.12 -6.61
C GLN A 200 -6.22 -3.04 -7.24
N ALA A 201 -6.38 -3.38 -8.52
CA ALA A 201 -5.40 -4.20 -9.23
C ALA A 201 -4.06 -3.46 -9.42
N LEU A 202 -4.11 -2.15 -9.69
CA LEU A 202 -2.93 -1.31 -9.83
C LEU A 202 -2.08 -1.31 -8.55
N THR A 203 -2.69 -1.27 -7.37
CA THR A 203 -1.98 -1.39 -6.09
C THR A 203 -1.21 -2.70 -6.00
N GLU A 204 -1.80 -3.81 -6.44
CA GLU A 204 -1.11 -5.10 -6.46
C GLU A 204 0.08 -5.12 -7.44
N HIS A 205 -0.11 -4.56 -8.65
CA HIS A 205 0.97 -4.43 -9.64
C HIS A 205 2.13 -3.59 -9.11
N ARG A 206 1.84 -2.45 -8.47
CA ARG A 206 2.84 -1.61 -7.80
C ARG A 206 3.57 -2.36 -6.70
N GLY A 207 2.84 -3.12 -5.88
CA GLY A 207 3.45 -3.96 -4.84
C GLY A 207 4.42 -4.99 -5.39
N ASP A 208 4.11 -5.63 -6.53
CA ASP A 208 5.04 -6.58 -7.18
C ASP A 208 6.26 -5.88 -7.81
N ILE A 209 6.10 -4.69 -8.39
CA ILE A 209 7.22 -3.86 -8.87
C ILE A 209 8.13 -3.46 -7.69
N ILE A 210 7.54 -2.90 -6.63
CA ILE A 210 8.26 -2.45 -5.43
C ILE A 210 9.01 -3.62 -4.79
N ARG A 211 8.36 -4.78 -4.63
CA ARG A 211 9.01 -5.96 -4.06
C ARG A 211 10.18 -6.44 -4.92
N ALA A 212 10.04 -6.42 -6.25
CA ALA A 212 11.11 -6.82 -7.16
C ALA A 212 12.29 -5.84 -7.11
N VAL A 213 12.04 -4.53 -7.16
CA VAL A 213 13.08 -3.48 -7.09
C VAL A 213 13.78 -3.48 -5.74
N SER A 214 13.04 -3.56 -4.63
CA SER A 214 13.62 -3.64 -3.28
C SER A 214 14.47 -4.90 -3.10
N ALA A 215 13.99 -6.05 -3.58
CA ALA A 215 14.77 -7.29 -3.53
C ALA A 215 16.04 -7.20 -4.38
N TRP A 216 15.98 -6.57 -5.56
CA TRP A 216 17.16 -6.31 -6.39
C TRP A 216 18.13 -5.36 -5.68
N ALA A 217 17.62 -4.27 -5.09
CA ALA A 217 18.43 -3.29 -4.37
C ALA A 217 19.19 -3.95 -3.22
N GLU A 218 18.50 -4.66 -2.35
CA GLU A 218 19.10 -5.28 -1.15
C GLU A 218 20.01 -6.47 -1.47
N LYS A 219 19.70 -7.26 -2.50
CA LYS A 219 20.45 -8.50 -2.79
C LYS A 219 21.57 -8.33 -3.81
N GLN A 220 21.48 -7.34 -4.69
CA GLN A 220 22.40 -7.21 -5.83
C GLN A 220 23.11 -5.87 -5.84
N PHE A 221 22.39 -4.75 -5.68
CA PHE A 221 22.98 -3.43 -5.84
C PHE A 221 23.69 -2.94 -4.58
N LEU A 222 22.98 -2.80 -3.47
CA LEU A 222 23.49 -2.24 -2.22
C LEU A 222 24.67 -3.01 -1.63
N PRO A 223 24.73 -4.36 -1.67
CA PRO A 223 25.90 -5.11 -1.18
C PRO A 223 27.22 -4.74 -1.86
N ARG A 224 27.21 -4.07 -3.01
CA ARG A 224 28.43 -3.58 -3.69
C ARG A 224 29.07 -2.39 -2.96
N PHE A 225 28.27 -1.60 -2.24
CA PHE A 225 28.70 -0.35 -1.60
C PHE A 225 28.46 -0.33 -0.09
N TYR A 226 27.51 -1.12 0.41
CA TYR A 226 27.09 -1.18 1.80
C TYR A 226 27.23 -2.60 2.36
N ASP A 227 27.53 -2.70 3.65
CA ASP A 227 27.22 -3.88 4.44
C ASP A 227 25.74 -3.82 4.83
N VAL A 228 24.99 -4.84 4.42
CA VAL A 228 23.54 -4.96 4.64
C VAL A 228 23.30 -5.95 5.78
N GLN A 229 22.83 -5.47 6.91
CA GLN A 229 22.46 -6.31 8.05
C GLN A 229 20.96 -6.23 8.29
N LYS A 230 20.34 -7.32 8.77
CA LYS A 230 18.95 -7.29 9.22
C LYS A 230 18.92 -7.16 10.73
N SER A 231 18.19 -6.16 11.23
CA SER A 231 17.93 -6.00 12.65
C SER A 231 17.09 -7.17 13.19
N SER A 232 16.99 -7.25 14.52
CA SER A 232 16.08 -8.18 15.21
C SER A 232 14.61 -8.01 14.80
N TYR A 233 14.23 -6.82 14.31
CA TYR A 233 12.90 -6.51 13.78
C TYR A 233 12.79 -6.67 12.26
N ARG A 234 13.78 -7.31 11.62
CA ARG A 234 13.89 -7.55 10.16
C ARG A 234 14.02 -6.27 9.30
N SER A 235 14.28 -5.11 9.91
CA SER A 235 14.65 -3.90 9.16
C SER A 235 16.07 -4.00 8.66
N ALA A 236 16.33 -3.59 7.41
CA ALA A 236 17.68 -3.56 6.88
C ALA A 236 18.43 -2.31 7.40
N GLU A 237 19.65 -2.52 7.88
CA GLU A 237 20.61 -1.50 8.26
C GLU A 237 21.75 -1.50 7.24
N TYR A 238 22.12 -0.31 6.77
CA TYR A 238 23.08 -0.11 5.70
C TYR A 238 24.29 0.66 6.25
N THR A 239 25.47 0.05 6.22
CA THR A 239 26.72 0.72 6.61
C THR A 239 27.63 0.84 5.39
N LEU A 240 28.03 2.06 5.03
CA LEU A 240 28.86 2.31 3.86
C LEU A 240 30.24 1.66 4.02
N LYS A 241 30.69 0.93 2.99
CA LYS A 241 32.05 0.36 2.94
C LYS A 241 33.06 1.46 2.65
N ALA A 242 34.18 1.44 3.37
CA ALA A 242 35.29 2.35 3.10
C ALA A 242 35.82 2.15 1.66
N ASP A 243 36.09 3.25 0.96
CA ASP A 243 36.74 3.31 -0.37
C ASP A 243 35.96 2.78 -1.59
N THR A 244 34.65 2.52 -1.48
CA THR A 244 33.78 2.22 -2.64
C THR A 244 33.04 3.46 -3.14
N ALA A 245 33.73 4.31 -3.89
CA ALA A 245 33.05 5.37 -4.64
C ALA A 245 32.32 4.76 -5.86
N PRO A 246 31.05 5.13 -6.12
CA PRO A 246 30.36 4.70 -7.32
C PRO A 246 31.04 5.30 -8.56
N ASP A 247 31.27 4.45 -9.56
CA ASP A 247 31.73 4.87 -10.87
C ASP A 247 30.54 5.26 -11.78
N ALA A 248 30.83 5.77 -12.97
CA ALA A 248 29.79 6.14 -13.93
C ALA A 248 28.90 4.94 -14.34
N GLN A 249 29.36 3.70 -14.18
CA GLN A 249 28.59 2.49 -14.48
C GLN A 249 27.54 2.19 -13.40
N ALA A 250 27.67 2.77 -12.20
CA ALA A 250 26.68 2.64 -11.15
C ALA A 250 25.46 3.58 -11.34
N LEU A 251 25.58 4.64 -12.15
CA LEU A 251 24.53 5.65 -12.33
C LEU A 251 23.17 5.07 -12.77
N PRO A 252 23.09 4.18 -13.79
CA PRO A 252 21.81 3.57 -14.16
C PRO A 252 21.20 2.77 -13.01
N ALA A 253 22.00 2.03 -12.24
CA ALA A 253 21.49 1.29 -11.09
C ALA A 253 20.97 2.23 -9.98
N ILE A 254 21.62 3.37 -9.77
CA ILE A 254 21.12 4.41 -8.86
C ILE A 254 19.77 4.96 -9.34
N ASP A 255 19.55 5.11 -10.65
CA ASP A 255 18.24 5.50 -11.19
C ASP A 255 17.14 4.48 -10.88
N LEU A 256 17.43 3.17 -10.94
CA LEU A 256 16.47 2.14 -10.52
C LEU A 256 16.19 2.20 -9.02
N LEU A 257 17.22 2.44 -8.20
CA LEU A 257 17.05 2.63 -6.75
C LEU A 257 16.14 3.83 -6.46
N LEU A 258 16.34 4.95 -7.16
CA LEU A 258 15.51 6.15 -7.06
C LEU A 258 14.07 5.90 -7.50
N TYR A 259 13.87 5.18 -8.61
CA TYR A 259 12.53 4.76 -9.04
C TYR A 259 11.84 3.96 -7.93
N GLY A 260 12.52 2.96 -7.35
CA GLY A 260 12.00 2.18 -6.22
C GLY A 260 11.68 3.04 -5.00
N ALA A 261 12.56 3.97 -4.64
CA ALA A 261 12.36 4.91 -3.52
C ALA A 261 11.09 5.75 -3.70
N VAL A 262 10.89 6.32 -4.89
CA VAL A 262 9.70 7.13 -5.23
C VAL A 262 8.44 6.29 -5.21
N MET A 263 8.48 5.07 -5.76
CA MET A 263 7.34 4.15 -5.74
C MET A 263 6.91 3.81 -4.31
N ILE A 264 7.86 3.53 -3.41
CA ILE A 264 7.58 3.27 -1.99
C ILE A 264 6.96 4.52 -1.34
N LEU A 265 7.59 5.69 -1.50
CA LEU A 265 7.14 6.92 -0.84
C LEU A 265 5.74 7.35 -1.28
N ARG A 266 5.39 7.11 -2.55
CA ARG A 266 4.11 7.48 -3.12
C ARG A 266 2.99 6.47 -2.89
N HIS A 267 3.29 5.17 -2.89
CA HIS A 267 2.26 4.14 -3.02
C HIS A 267 2.21 3.16 -1.85
N GLU A 268 3.22 3.12 -0.99
CA GLU A 268 3.20 2.24 0.19
C GLU A 268 2.65 2.94 1.44
N PRO A 269 2.11 2.17 2.40
CA PRO A 269 1.64 2.69 3.69
C PRO A 269 2.74 3.41 4.49
N SER A 270 2.33 4.21 5.48
CA SER A 270 3.24 5.05 6.27
C SER A 270 4.43 4.28 6.88
N TYR A 271 4.21 3.06 7.37
CA TYR A 271 5.27 2.23 7.97
C TYR A 271 6.40 1.85 7.00
N ALA A 272 6.14 1.83 5.68
CA ALA A 272 7.12 1.46 4.66
C ALA A 272 7.86 2.68 4.08
N LYS A 273 7.35 3.90 4.31
CA LYS A 273 7.93 5.14 3.77
C LYS A 273 9.36 5.41 4.27
N SER A 274 9.72 4.90 5.44
CA SER A 274 11.10 4.96 5.95
C SER A 274 12.08 4.25 5.03
N THR A 275 11.73 3.09 4.47
CA THR A 275 12.56 2.36 3.50
C THR A 275 12.78 3.19 2.24
N GLY A 276 11.73 3.81 1.70
CA GLY A 276 11.83 4.68 0.53
C GLY A 276 12.73 5.89 0.78
N LEU A 277 12.62 6.52 1.96
CA LEU A 277 13.52 7.60 2.36
C LEU A 277 14.97 7.12 2.48
N THR A 278 15.20 5.95 3.07
CA THR A 278 16.54 5.35 3.17
C THR A 278 17.16 5.11 1.80
N PHE A 279 16.42 4.57 0.83
CA PHE A 279 16.90 4.39 -0.53
C PHE A 279 17.23 5.72 -1.22
N LEU A 280 16.41 6.74 -0.99
CA LEU A 280 16.66 8.08 -1.52
C LEU A 280 17.94 8.69 -0.91
N GLU A 281 18.17 8.51 0.39
CA GLU A 281 19.36 9.00 1.07
C GLU A 281 20.63 8.24 0.68
N ILE A 282 20.53 6.91 0.50
CA ILE A 282 21.62 6.12 -0.07
C ILE A 282 21.98 6.63 -1.46
N ALA A 283 21.00 6.88 -2.34
CA ALA A 283 21.27 7.42 -3.67
C ALA A 283 21.98 8.79 -3.60
N ARG A 284 21.64 9.63 -2.61
CA ARG A 284 22.35 10.89 -2.32
C ARG A 284 23.79 10.65 -1.88
N GLU A 285 24.02 9.73 -0.94
CA GLU A 285 25.36 9.36 -0.45
C GLU A 285 26.24 8.79 -1.56
N LEU A 286 25.64 8.05 -2.49
CA LEU A 286 26.27 7.56 -3.71
C LEU A 286 26.42 8.63 -4.80
N GLY A 287 26.22 9.91 -4.48
CA GLY A 287 26.54 11.03 -5.37
C GLY A 287 25.48 11.37 -6.42
N SER A 288 24.23 10.89 -6.29
CA SER A 288 23.17 11.23 -7.23
C SER A 288 22.67 12.66 -7.05
N GLU A 289 22.92 13.51 -8.05
CA GLU A 289 22.33 14.85 -8.12
C GLU A 289 20.79 14.81 -8.18
N ARG A 290 20.24 13.77 -8.83
CA ARG A 290 18.78 13.59 -8.92
C ARG A 290 18.18 13.32 -7.54
N ALA A 291 18.85 12.54 -6.69
CA ALA A 291 18.45 12.35 -5.30
C ALA A 291 18.46 13.66 -4.50
N VAL A 292 19.51 14.47 -4.67
CA VAL A 292 19.63 15.79 -4.04
C VAL A 292 18.47 16.71 -4.45
N ARG A 293 18.12 16.72 -5.74
CA ARG A 293 16.95 17.46 -6.25
C ARG A 293 15.65 16.90 -5.68
N MET A 294 15.44 15.59 -5.69
CA MET A 294 14.23 14.95 -5.12
C MET A 294 13.97 15.32 -3.66
N LEU A 295 15.02 15.35 -2.84
CA LEU A 295 14.95 15.75 -1.44
C LEU A 295 14.50 17.21 -1.25
N LYS A 296 14.81 18.09 -2.21
CA LYS A 296 14.54 19.52 -2.12
C LYS A 296 13.31 19.96 -2.92
N GLU A 297 13.22 19.55 -4.17
CA GLU A 297 12.34 20.06 -5.23
C GLU A 297 11.29 19.03 -5.68
N GLY A 298 11.48 17.74 -5.35
CA GLY A 298 10.60 16.66 -5.80
C GLY A 298 11.11 15.96 -7.06
N SER A 299 10.26 15.17 -7.70
CA SER A 299 10.67 14.19 -8.72
C SER A 299 11.17 14.81 -10.03
N GLY A 300 10.85 16.09 -10.28
CA GLY A 300 11.02 16.76 -11.56
C GLY A 300 9.88 16.51 -12.55
N THR A 301 8.82 15.80 -12.14
CA THR A 301 7.61 15.57 -12.96
C THR A 301 6.86 16.87 -13.27
N PHE A 302 6.88 17.81 -12.34
CA PHE A 302 6.19 19.09 -12.45
C PHE A 302 7.19 20.21 -12.75
N PRO A 303 6.87 21.15 -13.66
CA PRO A 303 7.64 22.39 -13.84
C PRO A 303 7.79 23.16 -12.53
N ASP A 304 8.93 23.83 -12.32
CA ASP A 304 9.18 24.63 -11.10
C ASP A 304 8.06 25.67 -10.84
N ALA A 305 7.56 26.30 -11.91
CA ALA A 305 6.46 27.26 -11.83
C ALA A 305 5.14 26.67 -11.29
N ASP A 306 4.93 25.36 -11.42
CA ASP A 306 3.74 24.67 -10.90
C ASP A 306 3.90 24.26 -9.43
N ILE A 307 5.15 24.03 -8.98
CA ILE A 307 5.45 23.56 -7.62
C ILE A 307 5.97 24.65 -6.69
N HIS A 308 6.18 25.88 -7.19
CA HIS A 308 6.68 26.99 -6.41
C HIS A 308 6.05 28.32 -6.82
N VAL A 309 5.39 28.97 -5.86
CA VAL A 309 4.85 30.33 -6.00
C VAL A 309 5.35 31.17 -4.83
N LYS A 310 5.93 32.34 -5.11
CA LYS A 310 6.42 33.27 -4.08
C LYS A 310 6.15 34.71 -4.45
N ASN A 311 5.50 35.44 -3.56
CA ASN A 311 5.23 36.88 -3.71
C ASN A 311 5.07 37.54 -2.33
N THR A 312 4.55 38.77 -2.29
CA THR A 312 4.38 39.55 -1.05
C THR A 312 3.31 39.00 -0.10
N LEU A 313 2.36 38.21 -0.62
CA LEU A 313 1.25 37.64 0.14
C LEU A 313 1.62 36.28 0.76
N LEU A 314 2.27 35.41 -0.01
CA LEU A 314 2.58 34.04 0.40
C LEU A 314 3.79 33.42 -0.31
N GLU A 315 4.20 32.27 0.21
CA GLU A 315 5.11 31.31 -0.43
C GLU A 315 4.50 29.89 -0.36
N CYS A 316 4.23 29.29 -1.52
CA CYS A 316 3.81 27.90 -1.68
C CYS A 316 4.94 27.08 -2.28
N ARG A 317 5.21 25.89 -1.73
CA ARG A 317 6.18 24.95 -2.31
C ARG A 317 5.77 23.50 -2.12
N ALA A 318 5.59 22.79 -3.23
CA ALA A 318 5.18 21.38 -3.24
C ALA A 318 6.36 20.44 -3.50
N ASN A 319 6.28 19.24 -2.95
CA ASN A 319 7.18 18.12 -3.24
C ASN A 319 6.34 16.86 -3.39
N ASP A 320 6.32 16.31 -4.61
CA ASP A 320 5.49 15.19 -5.02
C ASP A 320 6.07 13.81 -4.68
N VAL A 321 7.34 13.76 -4.25
CA VAL A 321 7.99 12.56 -3.71
C VAL A 321 7.52 12.33 -2.27
N PHE A 322 7.42 13.40 -1.47
CA PHE A 322 6.92 13.33 -0.09
C PHE A 322 5.44 13.65 0.06
N ALA A 323 4.74 13.89 -1.05
CA ALA A 323 3.35 14.36 -1.09
C ALA A 323 3.11 15.48 -0.06
N THR A 324 3.97 16.49 -0.05
CA THR A 324 3.93 17.58 0.94
C THR A 324 3.79 18.91 0.25
N ILE A 325 2.86 19.73 0.74
CA ILE A 325 2.63 21.10 0.27
C ILE A 325 2.97 22.05 1.43
N ASN A 326 4.03 22.84 1.29
CA ASN A 326 4.39 23.86 2.28
C ASN A 326 3.73 25.18 1.89
N ILE A 327 3.01 25.79 2.81
CA ILE A 327 2.32 27.07 2.60
C ILE A 327 2.74 28.02 3.71
N THR A 328 3.31 29.16 3.34
CA THR A 328 3.64 30.25 4.26
C THR A 328 2.82 31.48 3.90
N ILE A 329 1.84 31.81 4.74
CA ILE A 329 1.01 33.01 4.60
C ILE A 329 1.74 34.17 5.30
N THR A 330 2.12 35.18 4.52
CA THR A 330 2.80 36.38 5.02
C THR A 330 1.79 37.46 5.41
N GLN A 331 0.78 37.66 4.55
CA GLN A 331 -0.33 38.59 4.76
C GLN A 331 -1.63 37.79 4.90
N GLU A 332 -2.31 37.95 6.02
CA GLU A 332 -3.55 37.23 6.37
C GLU A 332 -4.76 37.86 5.68
N GLU A 333 -4.78 37.78 4.35
CA GLU A 333 -5.76 38.43 3.49
C GLU A 333 -6.33 37.41 2.49
N GLU A 334 -7.54 37.68 1.99
CA GLU A 334 -8.26 36.82 1.05
C GLU A 334 -7.40 36.37 -0.13
N GLY A 335 -6.64 37.31 -0.72
CA GLY A 335 -5.81 37.04 -1.88
C GLY A 335 -4.72 35.99 -1.63
N ALA A 336 -4.20 35.87 -0.41
CA ALA A 336 -3.21 34.86 -0.07
C ALA A 336 -3.82 33.45 -0.07
N TYR A 337 -4.99 33.30 0.55
CA TYR A 337 -5.73 32.03 0.58
C TYR A 337 -6.26 31.64 -0.79
N ALA A 338 -6.73 32.60 -1.60
CA ALA A 338 -7.16 32.37 -2.98
C ALA A 338 -6.05 31.77 -3.84
N GLN A 339 -4.85 32.35 -3.78
CA GLN A 339 -3.69 31.86 -4.54
C GLN A 339 -3.22 30.50 -4.03
N ALA A 340 -3.23 30.26 -2.72
CA ALA A 340 -2.90 28.95 -2.15
C ALA A 340 -3.89 27.86 -2.58
N LEU A 341 -5.20 28.15 -2.59
CA LEU A 341 -6.22 27.23 -3.09
C LEU A 341 -6.02 26.93 -4.58
N ALA A 342 -5.82 27.96 -5.40
CA ALA A 342 -5.55 27.79 -6.82
C ALA A 342 -4.31 26.92 -7.07
N PHE A 343 -3.24 27.13 -6.30
CA PHE A 343 -2.02 26.33 -6.35
C PHE A 343 -2.27 24.85 -6.05
N ILE A 344 -2.97 24.54 -4.95
CA ILE A 344 -3.29 23.14 -4.58
C ILE A 344 -4.19 22.49 -5.63
N THR A 345 -5.24 23.19 -6.07
CA THR A 345 -6.19 22.67 -7.06
C THR A 345 -5.51 22.37 -8.39
N HIS A 346 -4.64 23.26 -8.87
CA HIS A 346 -3.85 23.05 -10.09
C HIS A 346 -2.95 21.83 -9.97
N LEU A 347 -2.24 21.67 -8.86
CA LEU A 347 -1.40 20.50 -8.61
C LEU A 347 -2.19 19.19 -8.65
N LEU A 348 -3.35 19.13 -7.97
CA LEU A 348 -4.19 17.94 -7.95
C LEU A 348 -4.72 17.60 -9.35
N GLN A 349 -5.12 18.60 -10.13
CA GLN A 349 -5.55 18.41 -11.52
C GLN A 349 -4.42 17.96 -12.43
N ALA A 350 -3.18 18.37 -12.14
CA ALA A 350 -1.98 17.96 -12.85
C ALA A 350 -1.46 16.56 -12.41
N GLY A 351 -2.14 15.89 -11.47
CA GLY A 351 -1.79 14.54 -11.03
C GLY A 351 -0.82 14.47 -9.84
N PHE A 352 -0.75 15.52 -9.03
CA PHE A 352 -0.06 15.47 -7.73
C PHE A 352 -0.71 14.38 -6.83
N PRO A 353 0.07 13.67 -5.99
CA PRO A 353 -0.50 12.63 -5.12
C PRO A 353 -1.66 13.16 -4.27
N LYS A 354 -2.77 12.41 -4.24
CA LYS A 354 -3.96 12.81 -3.48
C LYS A 354 -3.83 12.55 -1.99
N SER A 355 -3.11 11.52 -1.58
CA SER A 355 -2.66 11.39 -0.19
C SER A 355 -1.50 12.32 0.10
N TYR A 356 -1.79 13.55 0.54
CA TYR A 356 -0.79 14.58 0.82
C TYR A 356 -1.01 15.26 2.16
N GLN A 357 -0.02 16.03 2.62
CA GLN A 357 -0.15 16.89 3.80
C GLN A 357 0.16 18.35 3.49
N ILE A 358 -0.50 19.28 4.20
CA ILE A 358 -0.14 20.69 4.18
C ILE A 358 0.68 21.02 5.44
N LYS A 359 1.86 21.62 5.24
CA LYS A 359 2.66 22.24 6.32
C LYS A 359 2.43 23.74 6.27
N LEU A 360 1.71 24.27 7.24
CA LEU A 360 1.20 25.64 7.21
C LEU A 360 1.94 26.54 8.20
N LYS A 361 2.54 27.62 7.72
CA LYS A 361 2.98 28.76 8.53
C LYS A 361 2.04 29.93 8.32
N SER A 362 1.24 30.26 9.33
CA SER A 362 0.24 31.34 9.29
C SER A 362 0.05 31.89 10.71
N LYS A 363 -0.33 33.18 10.82
CA LYS A 363 -0.69 33.84 12.07
C LYS A 363 -2.12 33.48 12.50
N ALA A 364 -3.01 33.25 11.54
CA ALA A 364 -4.39 32.84 11.79
C ALA A 364 -4.46 31.39 12.32
N LYS A 365 -5.30 31.19 13.35
CA LYS A 365 -5.42 29.92 14.08
C LYS A 365 -6.88 29.44 14.18
N ALA A 366 -7.62 29.54 13.07
CA ALA A 366 -8.98 29.03 13.01
C ALA A 366 -8.99 27.51 12.85
N TYR A 367 -10.07 26.90 13.34
CA TYR A 367 -10.42 25.50 13.13
C TYR A 367 -11.94 25.44 12.96
N LEU A 368 -12.45 24.42 12.25
CA LEU A 368 -13.89 24.22 12.12
C LEU A 368 -14.52 23.98 13.50
N PRO A 369 -15.77 24.43 13.72
CA PRO A 369 -16.48 24.22 14.98
C PRO A 369 -17.02 22.79 15.13
N ILE A 370 -16.20 21.78 14.78
CA ILE A 370 -16.54 20.36 14.84
C ILE A 370 -15.64 19.70 15.89
N LYS A 371 -16.25 19.04 16.87
CA LYS A 371 -15.53 18.37 17.96
C LYS A 371 -14.83 17.12 17.44
N GLY A 372 -13.75 16.68 18.11
CA GLY A 372 -13.07 15.41 17.80
C GLY A 372 -12.10 15.43 16.61
N LEU A 373 -12.17 16.42 15.71
CA LEU A 373 -11.22 16.54 14.60
C LEU A 373 -9.78 16.80 15.08
N ALA A 374 -8.79 16.27 14.36
CA ALA A 374 -7.40 16.62 14.56
C ALA A 374 -7.16 18.11 14.33
N LYS A 375 -6.29 18.72 15.15
CA LYS A 375 -5.85 20.11 14.99
C LYS A 375 -4.56 20.13 14.17
N SER A 376 -4.65 19.76 12.91
CA SER A 376 -3.51 19.75 11.98
C SER A 376 -3.35 21.07 11.23
N ASP A 377 -2.20 21.21 10.56
CA ASP A 377 -1.93 22.35 9.69
C ASP A 377 -2.86 22.36 8.47
N THR A 378 -3.22 21.20 7.93
CA THR A 378 -4.19 21.07 6.83
C THR A 378 -5.57 21.53 7.26
N HIS A 379 -6.04 21.13 8.44
CA HIS A 379 -7.28 21.63 9.02
C HIS A 379 -7.26 23.15 9.17
N ARG A 380 -6.18 23.69 9.75
CA ARG A 380 -6.02 25.14 9.95
C ARG A 380 -6.06 25.92 8.64
N PHE A 381 -5.42 25.41 7.58
CA PHE A 381 -5.42 26.06 6.26
C PHE A 381 -6.85 26.23 5.73
N PHE A 382 -7.62 25.15 5.67
CA PHE A 382 -8.98 25.20 5.13
C PHE A 382 -9.94 26.00 6.01
N ALA A 383 -9.80 25.91 7.34
CA ALA A 383 -10.60 26.72 8.25
C ALA A 383 -10.31 28.22 8.11
N ASN A 384 -9.04 28.61 7.94
CA ASN A 384 -8.68 30.00 7.69
C ASN A 384 -9.21 30.48 6.32
N ALA A 385 -9.09 29.67 5.26
CA ALA A 385 -9.61 30.02 3.94
C ALA A 385 -11.14 30.20 3.94
N LEU A 386 -11.87 29.35 4.69
CA LEU A 386 -13.32 29.40 4.83
C LEU A 386 -13.81 30.69 5.50
N ALA A 387 -12.97 31.38 6.27
CA ALA A 387 -13.31 32.67 6.88
C ALA A 387 -13.56 33.77 5.82
N HIS A 388 -13.16 33.55 4.56
CA HIS A 388 -13.40 34.46 3.44
C HIS A 388 -14.54 33.94 2.56
N ALA A 389 -15.74 34.54 2.69
CA ALA A 389 -16.95 34.07 2.00
C ALA A 389 -16.86 34.04 0.46
N SER A 390 -16.05 34.93 -0.12
CA SER A 390 -15.73 34.99 -1.56
C SER A 390 -14.98 33.75 -2.06
N LEU A 391 -14.26 33.03 -1.20
CA LEU A 391 -13.46 31.85 -1.57
C LEU A 391 -14.25 30.55 -1.59
N GLN A 392 -15.51 30.56 -1.15
CA GLN A 392 -16.28 29.32 -1.06
C GLN A 392 -16.43 28.56 -2.40
N PRO A 393 -16.60 29.21 -3.58
CA PRO A 393 -16.57 28.49 -4.87
C PRO A 393 -15.22 27.83 -5.17
N GLN A 394 -14.10 28.45 -4.75
CA GLN A 394 -12.76 27.85 -4.91
C GLN A 394 -12.56 26.67 -3.96
N LEU A 395 -13.07 26.74 -2.73
CA LEU A 395 -13.06 25.63 -1.78
C LEU A 395 -13.87 24.43 -2.30
N GLU A 396 -15.02 24.68 -2.93
CA GLU A 396 -15.79 23.62 -3.59
C GLU A 396 -15.02 23.01 -4.77
N ALA A 397 -14.43 23.84 -5.64
CA ALA A 397 -13.61 23.36 -6.76
C ALA A 397 -12.41 22.52 -6.29
N TYR A 398 -11.74 22.97 -5.23
CA TYR A 398 -10.71 22.21 -4.54
C TYR A 398 -11.24 20.86 -4.03
N ALA A 399 -12.35 20.86 -3.28
CA ALA A 399 -12.91 19.64 -2.70
C ALA A 399 -13.23 18.60 -3.79
N ARG A 400 -13.83 19.02 -4.90
CA ARG A 400 -14.14 18.16 -6.04
C ARG A 400 -12.89 17.58 -6.73
N ALA A 401 -11.79 18.34 -6.76
CA ALA A 401 -10.52 17.83 -7.29
C ALA A 401 -9.84 16.83 -6.32
N ALA A 402 -10.05 17.02 -5.01
CA ALA A 402 -9.36 16.27 -3.97
C ALA A 402 -10.04 14.95 -3.60
N ILE A 403 -11.38 14.89 -3.56
CA ILE A 403 -12.14 13.70 -3.13
C ILE A 403 -11.77 12.49 -4.01
N GLU A 404 -11.31 11.43 -3.35
CA GLU A 404 -11.05 10.12 -3.94
C GLU A 404 -11.05 9.07 -2.84
N GLN A 405 -11.86 8.02 -3.02
CA GLN A 405 -11.92 6.90 -2.08
C GLN A 405 -10.51 6.28 -1.90
N PHE A 406 -10.19 5.86 -0.68
CA PHE A 406 -8.90 5.28 -0.26
C PHE A 406 -7.70 6.24 -0.23
N GLU A 407 -7.89 7.54 -0.50
CA GLU A 407 -6.85 8.56 -0.32
C GLU A 407 -7.07 9.34 0.99
N PHE A 408 -5.99 9.71 1.67
CA PHE A 408 -6.05 10.31 3.01
C PHE A 408 -5.02 11.43 3.20
N TYR A 409 -5.36 12.46 3.98
CA TYR A 409 -4.36 13.46 4.37
C TYR A 409 -3.25 12.80 5.19
N ALA A 410 -1.99 13.11 4.86
CA ALA A 410 -0.82 12.47 5.45
C ALA A 410 -0.33 13.12 6.76
N ASP A 411 -1.07 14.06 7.35
CA ASP A 411 -0.70 14.78 8.56
C ASP A 411 -1.32 14.20 9.86
N THR A 412 -2.13 13.14 9.74
CA THR A 412 -2.78 12.44 10.85
C THR A 412 -2.83 10.93 10.60
N GLU A 413 -3.06 10.14 11.65
CA GLU A 413 -3.16 8.67 11.57
C GLU A 413 -4.36 8.18 12.42
N GLY A 414 -4.82 6.95 12.15
CA GLY A 414 -5.90 6.30 12.88
C GLY A 414 -7.27 6.98 12.69
N GLU A 415 -8.10 6.97 13.73
CA GLU A 415 -9.50 7.47 13.69
C GLU A 415 -9.64 8.94 13.25
N LYS A 416 -8.58 9.74 13.41
CA LYS A 416 -8.60 11.16 13.05
C LYS A 416 -8.15 11.43 11.61
N ASN A 417 -7.73 10.39 10.91
CA ASN A 417 -7.40 10.46 9.50
C ASN A 417 -8.65 10.75 8.68
N CYS A 418 -8.49 11.50 7.58
CA CYS A 418 -9.63 11.86 6.75
C CYS A 418 -9.23 12.11 5.30
N MET A 419 -10.20 11.89 4.41
CA MET A 419 -10.02 12.00 2.97
C MET A 419 -9.68 13.44 2.54
N PRO A 420 -8.82 13.65 1.54
CA PRO A 420 -8.61 14.95 0.93
C PRO A 420 -9.94 15.58 0.51
N GLY A 421 -10.17 16.81 0.94
CA GLY A 421 -11.44 17.52 0.78
C GLY A 421 -12.29 17.62 2.06
N SER A 422 -12.12 16.75 3.07
CA SER A 422 -13.00 16.71 4.26
C SER A 422 -13.21 18.07 4.90
N TYR A 423 -12.14 18.81 5.22
CA TYR A 423 -12.28 20.11 5.89
C TYR A 423 -13.00 21.17 5.04
N ALA A 424 -12.80 21.18 3.72
CA ALA A 424 -13.50 22.08 2.82
C ALA A 424 -14.99 21.72 2.73
N VAL A 425 -15.31 20.43 2.54
CA VAL A 425 -16.69 19.93 2.48
C VAL A 425 -17.42 20.19 3.80
N PHE A 426 -16.80 19.86 4.93
CA PHE A 426 -17.40 20.02 6.25
C PHE A 426 -17.67 21.49 6.57
N GLY A 427 -16.70 22.35 6.26
CA GLY A 427 -16.86 23.79 6.40
C GLY A 427 -18.02 24.33 5.56
N LEU A 428 -18.03 24.03 4.27
CA LEU A 428 -19.07 24.48 3.34
C LEU A 428 -20.46 23.93 3.68
N GLY A 429 -20.54 22.64 4.03
CA GLY A 429 -21.77 21.97 4.40
C GLY A 429 -22.42 22.51 5.68
N LEU A 430 -21.63 23.04 6.62
CA LEU A 430 -22.17 23.72 7.80
C LEU A 430 -22.64 25.17 7.51
N LEU A 431 -22.14 25.80 6.45
CA LEU A 431 -22.46 27.19 6.14
C LEU A 431 -23.80 27.37 5.43
N ASP A 432 -24.06 26.60 4.37
CA ASP A 432 -25.18 26.88 3.45
C ASP A 432 -25.69 25.61 2.74
N ALA A 433 -27.02 25.54 2.56
CA ALA A 433 -27.70 24.43 1.90
C ALA A 433 -27.26 24.21 0.43
N ARG A 434 -26.73 25.24 -0.24
CA ARG A 434 -26.22 25.12 -1.61
C ARG A 434 -25.08 24.10 -1.76
N TYR A 435 -24.39 23.77 -0.67
CA TYR A 435 -23.28 22.79 -0.67
C TYR A 435 -23.71 21.38 -0.25
N PHE A 436 -24.99 21.15 0.02
CA PHE A 436 -25.52 19.83 0.36
C PHE A 436 -25.20 18.75 -0.69
N PRO A 437 -25.27 19.03 -2.02
CA PRO A 437 -24.83 18.07 -3.03
C PRO A 437 -23.35 17.69 -2.92
N LEU A 438 -22.48 18.62 -2.48
CA LEU A 438 -21.06 18.35 -2.25
C LEU A 438 -20.88 17.42 -1.03
N VAL A 439 -21.64 17.63 0.03
CA VAL A 439 -21.63 16.75 1.22
C VAL A 439 -22.06 15.34 0.84
N GLN A 440 -23.13 15.17 0.06
CA GLN A 440 -23.57 13.86 -0.41
C GLN A 440 -22.52 13.18 -1.30
N HIS A 441 -21.88 13.94 -2.19
CA HIS A 441 -20.79 13.42 -3.02
C HIS A 441 -19.60 12.95 -2.16
N TYR A 442 -19.23 13.71 -1.13
CA TYR A 442 -18.21 13.30 -0.17
C TYR A 442 -18.59 12.00 0.55
N MET A 443 -19.81 11.92 1.10
CA MET A 443 -20.26 10.73 1.84
C MET A 443 -20.30 9.47 0.97
N ALA A 444 -20.60 9.61 -0.32
CA ALA A 444 -20.56 8.49 -1.27
C ALA A 444 -19.15 7.94 -1.54
N ASN A 445 -18.09 8.66 -1.16
CA ASN A 445 -16.68 8.26 -1.31
C ASN A 445 -15.99 7.98 0.03
N VAL A 446 -16.72 8.06 1.15
CA VAL A 446 -16.18 7.71 2.46
C VAL A 446 -15.83 6.22 2.48
N ASP A 447 -14.78 5.92 3.22
CA ASP A 447 -14.31 4.57 3.55
C ASP A 447 -14.41 4.45 5.07
N GLU A 448 -15.56 3.99 5.53
CA GLU A 448 -15.91 3.91 6.95
C GLU A 448 -15.04 2.93 7.75
N GLU A 449 -14.30 2.04 7.06
CA GLU A 449 -13.35 1.13 7.71
C GLU A 449 -12.05 1.86 8.11
N HIS A 450 -11.68 2.92 7.38
CA HIS A 450 -10.38 3.58 7.53
C HIS A 450 -10.46 5.05 7.98
N GLN A 451 -11.64 5.65 8.07
CA GLN A 451 -11.88 6.96 8.70
C GLN A 451 -13.19 7.02 9.51
N SER A 452 -13.21 7.83 10.57
CA SER A 452 -14.41 8.06 11.41
C SER A 452 -14.73 9.53 11.66
N VAL A 453 -14.05 10.48 11.00
CA VAL A 453 -14.30 11.92 11.15
C VAL A 453 -15.70 12.34 10.71
N GLN A 454 -16.32 11.56 9.82
CA GLN A 454 -17.69 11.76 9.34
C GLN A 454 -18.69 11.71 10.49
N ASP A 455 -18.45 10.92 11.54
CA ASP A 455 -19.34 10.85 12.70
C ASP A 455 -19.47 12.20 13.40
N GLN A 456 -18.34 12.89 13.55
CA GLN A 456 -18.29 14.21 14.18
C GLN A 456 -18.94 15.27 13.31
N PHE A 457 -18.72 15.20 12.00
CA PHE A 457 -19.39 16.07 11.05
C PHE A 457 -20.91 15.84 11.04
N THR A 458 -21.39 14.59 11.00
CA THR A 458 -22.82 14.26 11.01
C THR A 458 -23.51 14.82 12.24
N ALA A 459 -22.88 14.70 13.41
CA ALA A 459 -23.40 15.27 14.65
C ALA A 459 -23.49 16.81 14.58
N ALA A 460 -22.45 17.48 14.08
CA ALA A 460 -22.42 18.93 13.92
C ALA A 460 -23.42 19.42 12.86
N PHE A 461 -23.56 18.69 11.75
CA PHE A 461 -24.50 19.00 10.67
C PHE A 461 -25.95 18.91 11.16
N ALA A 462 -26.26 17.85 11.91
CA ALA A 462 -27.56 17.69 12.55
C ALA A 462 -27.87 18.82 13.55
N GLU A 463 -26.89 19.20 14.38
CA GLU A 463 -27.06 20.31 15.34
C GLU A 463 -27.28 21.66 14.64
N GLN A 464 -26.62 21.88 13.49
CA GLN A 464 -26.68 23.13 12.75
C GLN A 464 -27.96 23.29 11.91
N HIS A 465 -28.36 22.23 11.19
CA HIS A 465 -29.42 22.31 10.17
C HIS A 465 -30.71 21.61 10.57
N GLY A 466 -30.68 20.74 11.59
CA GLY A 466 -31.81 19.91 11.98
C GLY A 466 -32.37 19.05 10.85
N VAL A 467 -33.63 18.62 11.00
CA VAL A 467 -34.33 17.81 9.99
C VAL A 467 -35.29 18.70 9.19
N THR A 468 -34.94 18.98 7.94
CA THR A 468 -35.71 19.76 6.98
C THR A 468 -35.82 19.03 5.65
N ARG A 469 -36.62 19.54 4.70
CA ARG A 469 -36.73 18.96 3.36
C ARG A 469 -35.38 18.92 2.63
N ASP A 470 -34.54 19.93 2.83
CA ASP A 470 -33.24 20.03 2.15
C ASP A 470 -32.14 19.26 2.90
N SER A 471 -32.18 19.25 4.24
CA SER A 471 -31.15 18.56 5.06
C SER A 471 -31.40 17.06 5.23
N ALA A 472 -32.64 16.57 5.11
CA ALA A 472 -32.96 15.16 5.32
C ALA A 472 -32.21 14.21 4.35
N PRO A 473 -32.12 14.48 3.02
CA PRO A 473 -31.33 13.64 2.11
C PRO A 473 -29.84 13.63 2.44
N VAL A 474 -29.31 14.72 3.01
CA VAL A 474 -27.90 14.83 3.44
C VAL A 474 -27.67 14.04 4.72
N LEU A 475 -28.56 14.19 5.71
CA LEU A 475 -28.52 13.41 6.95
C LEU A 475 -28.57 11.91 6.66
N ALA A 476 -29.42 11.48 5.72
CA ALA A 476 -29.49 10.08 5.32
C ALA A 476 -28.16 9.61 4.69
N ALA A 477 -27.56 10.39 3.79
CA ALA A 477 -26.24 10.08 3.23
C ALA A 477 -25.15 10.01 4.30
N CYS A 478 -25.20 10.90 5.30
CA CYS A 478 -24.26 10.92 6.42
C CYS A 478 -24.42 9.69 7.34
N LEU A 479 -25.66 9.36 7.72
CA LEU A 479 -25.97 8.22 8.60
C LEU A 479 -25.59 6.88 7.98
N ARG A 480 -25.58 6.78 6.65
CA ARG A 480 -25.22 5.56 5.91
C ARG A 480 -23.76 5.16 6.06
N VAL A 481 -22.87 6.12 6.33
CA VAL A 481 -21.42 5.92 6.40
C VAL A 481 -20.85 6.26 7.79
N CYS A 482 -21.74 6.51 8.75
CA CYS A 482 -21.33 6.70 10.14
C CYS A 482 -20.84 5.37 10.73
N THR A 483 -19.91 5.43 11.66
CA THR A 483 -19.53 4.23 12.42
C THR A 483 -20.58 3.93 13.50
N ASP A 484 -20.56 2.72 14.05
CA ASP A 484 -21.42 2.33 15.18
C ASP A 484 -21.20 3.19 16.44
N ASN A 485 -20.11 3.96 16.51
CA ASN A 485 -19.82 4.87 17.62
C ASN A 485 -20.49 6.25 17.47
N ALA A 486 -21.06 6.55 16.29
CA ALA A 486 -21.70 7.83 16.01
C ALA A 486 -22.90 8.07 16.94
N LYS A 487 -23.10 9.35 17.31
CA LYS A 487 -24.25 9.78 18.12
C LYS A 487 -24.85 11.05 17.53
N VAL A 488 -26.04 10.91 16.96
CA VAL A 488 -26.71 11.99 16.22
C VAL A 488 -27.99 12.39 16.95
N LYS A 489 -28.00 13.60 17.51
CA LYS A 489 -29.05 14.06 18.44
C LYS A 489 -30.25 14.69 17.73
N ILE A 490 -30.90 13.95 16.84
CA ILE A 490 -32.11 14.41 16.12
C ILE A 490 -33.42 13.85 16.66
N GLN A 491 -33.39 12.98 17.68
CA GLN A 491 -34.59 12.34 18.23
C GLN A 491 -35.70 13.34 18.62
N ALA A 492 -35.33 14.48 19.23
CA ALA A 492 -36.28 15.50 19.65
C ALA A 492 -36.99 16.17 18.46
N GLU A 493 -36.29 16.36 17.34
CA GLU A 493 -36.90 16.88 16.12
C GLU A 493 -37.82 15.87 15.45
N LEU A 494 -37.44 14.59 15.52
CA LEU A 494 -38.25 13.50 15.00
C LEU A 494 -39.49 13.21 15.85
N GLU A 495 -39.77 13.97 16.92
CA GLU A 495 -41.08 14.02 17.57
C GLU A 495 -42.12 14.75 16.70
N GLU A 496 -41.69 15.71 15.87
CA GLU A 496 -42.55 16.39 14.92
C GLU A 496 -42.92 15.45 13.75
N MET A 497 -44.21 15.35 13.43
CA MET A 497 -44.73 14.38 12.46
C MET A 497 -44.13 14.59 11.07
N GLU A 498 -44.10 15.83 10.58
CA GLU A 498 -43.60 16.18 9.25
C GLU A 498 -42.13 15.80 9.07
N LYS A 499 -41.31 16.03 10.11
CA LYS A 499 -39.88 15.69 10.11
C LYS A 499 -39.66 14.19 10.16
N LEU A 500 -40.45 13.46 10.94
CA LEU A 500 -40.42 12.00 10.95
C LEU A 500 -40.80 11.43 9.58
N GLU A 501 -41.81 11.99 8.90
CA GLU A 501 -42.19 11.56 7.55
C GLU A 501 -41.06 11.79 6.53
N LEU A 502 -40.43 12.97 6.56
CA LEU A 502 -39.26 13.27 5.72
C LEU A 502 -38.13 12.28 5.95
N PHE A 503 -37.84 11.96 7.21
CA PHE A 503 -36.81 10.99 7.56
C PHE A 503 -37.18 9.58 7.05
N CYS A 504 -38.40 9.10 7.34
CA CYS A 504 -38.87 7.80 6.86
C CYS A 504 -38.77 7.66 5.33
N GLN A 505 -39.08 8.72 4.57
CA GLN A 505 -38.96 8.72 3.12
C GLN A 505 -37.53 8.43 2.62
N GLN A 506 -36.51 8.91 3.34
CA GLN A 506 -35.11 8.65 2.94
C GLN A 506 -34.67 7.19 3.13
N LEU A 507 -35.37 6.45 3.99
CA LEU A 507 -35.05 5.05 4.33
C LEU A 507 -35.85 4.05 3.49
N GLN A 508 -36.82 4.50 2.68
CA GLN A 508 -37.66 3.63 1.87
C GLN A 508 -36.85 2.92 0.77
N GLY A 509 -37.02 1.59 0.67
CA GLY A 509 -36.38 0.78 -0.37
C GLY A 509 -34.92 0.43 -0.10
N LEU A 510 -34.37 0.80 1.06
CA LEU A 510 -33.06 0.33 1.51
C LEU A 510 -33.15 -1.06 2.12
N ASP A 511 -32.03 -1.80 2.07
CA ASP A 511 -31.91 -3.11 2.71
C ASP A 511 -32.01 -2.99 4.24
N GLY A 512 -32.56 -4.03 4.89
CA GLY A 512 -32.84 -3.98 6.33
C GLY A 512 -31.62 -3.70 7.20
N TYR A 513 -30.47 -4.29 6.86
CA TYR A 513 -29.22 -4.04 7.60
C TYR A 513 -28.76 -2.57 7.48
N LEU A 514 -28.95 -1.93 6.32
CA LEU A 514 -28.63 -0.50 6.12
C LEU A 514 -29.58 0.39 6.92
N VAL A 515 -30.86 0.03 6.93
CA VAL A 515 -31.86 0.74 7.72
C VAL A 515 -31.51 0.64 9.21
N GLU A 516 -31.23 -0.56 9.72
CA GLU A 516 -30.81 -0.75 11.12
C GLU A 516 -29.56 0.08 11.44
N HIS A 517 -28.55 0.03 10.58
CA HIS A 517 -27.33 0.80 10.73
C HIS A 517 -27.61 2.31 10.83
N MET A 518 -28.43 2.87 9.93
CA MET A 518 -28.78 4.30 9.95
C MET A 518 -29.61 4.71 11.17
N LEU A 519 -30.43 3.80 11.72
CA LEU A 519 -31.23 4.06 12.92
C LEU A 519 -30.39 4.06 14.21
N TYR A 520 -29.28 3.32 14.22
CA TYR A 520 -28.47 3.12 15.43
C TYR A 520 -27.84 4.42 15.97
N PRO A 521 -27.21 5.30 15.18
CA PRO A 521 -26.70 6.58 15.68
C PRO A 521 -27.77 7.50 16.27
N VAL A 522 -29.02 7.34 15.83
CA VAL A 522 -30.16 8.15 16.27
C VAL A 522 -30.77 7.57 17.54
N TRP A 523 -31.25 6.32 17.53
CA TRP A 523 -32.00 5.72 18.65
C TRP A 523 -31.23 4.67 19.46
N GLY A 524 -30.05 4.25 18.99
CA GLY A 524 -29.34 3.07 19.49
C GLY A 524 -30.02 1.79 19.02
N LYS A 525 -29.95 0.74 19.85
CA LYS A 525 -30.55 -0.56 19.53
C LYS A 525 -32.05 -0.47 19.22
N LEU A 526 -32.52 -1.32 18.29
CA LEU A 526 -33.91 -1.34 17.82
C LEU A 526 -34.96 -1.52 18.93
N GLU A 527 -34.62 -2.15 20.06
CA GLU A 527 -35.58 -2.29 21.17
C GLU A 527 -35.99 -0.94 21.77
N LYS A 528 -35.12 0.07 21.71
CA LYS A 528 -35.44 1.44 22.14
C LYS A 528 -36.48 2.07 21.22
N LEU A 529 -36.33 1.89 19.90
CA LEU A 529 -37.29 2.35 18.92
C LEU A 529 -38.63 1.61 19.05
N ALA A 530 -38.60 0.30 19.28
CA ALA A 530 -39.80 -0.50 19.56
C ALA A 530 -40.54 -0.05 20.83
N ALA A 531 -39.80 0.31 21.89
CA ALA A 531 -40.41 0.85 23.10
C ALA A 531 -41.08 2.22 22.87
N LEU A 532 -40.50 3.07 22.00
CA LEU A 532 -41.12 4.32 21.58
C LEU A 532 -42.40 4.08 20.76
N ALA A 533 -42.35 3.16 19.79
CA ALA A 533 -43.49 2.81 18.95
C ALA A 533 -44.69 2.28 19.78
N ARG A 534 -44.44 1.51 20.86
CA ARG A 534 -45.50 1.03 21.77
C ARG A 534 -46.23 2.16 22.51
N LYS A 535 -45.54 3.27 22.76
CA LYS A 535 -46.09 4.45 23.49
C LYS A 535 -46.69 5.49 22.56
N ALA A 536 -46.40 5.44 21.26
CA ALA A 536 -46.95 6.35 20.27
C ALA A 536 -48.37 5.97 19.87
N GLU A 537 -49.13 6.96 19.38
CA GLU A 537 -50.50 6.79 18.87
C GLU A 537 -50.63 7.34 17.45
N GLY A 538 -51.69 6.90 16.76
CA GLY A 538 -52.04 7.37 15.41
C GLY A 538 -50.92 7.22 14.38
N ARG A 539 -50.79 8.22 13.50
CA ARG A 539 -49.84 8.24 12.37
C ARG A 539 -48.38 8.06 12.81
N ARG A 540 -48.00 8.63 13.95
CA ARG A 540 -46.64 8.51 14.50
C ARG A 540 -46.28 7.04 14.77
N LYS A 541 -47.22 6.28 15.35
CA LYS A 541 -47.02 4.86 15.62
C LYS A 541 -46.79 4.06 14.33
N GLU A 542 -47.57 4.35 13.29
CA GLU A 542 -47.43 3.69 11.99
C GLU A 542 -46.04 3.92 11.39
N LEU A 543 -45.53 5.16 11.43
CA LEU A 543 -44.21 5.51 10.91
C LEU A 543 -43.09 4.80 11.68
N LEU A 544 -43.14 4.80 13.01
CA LEU A 544 -42.13 4.12 13.83
C LEU A 544 -42.15 2.60 13.62
N LEU A 545 -43.33 2.00 13.46
CA LEU A 545 -43.46 0.58 13.11
C LEU A 545 -42.92 0.29 11.71
N SER A 546 -43.13 1.19 10.74
CA SER A 546 -42.60 1.03 9.39
C SER A 546 -41.07 1.04 9.33
N LEU A 547 -40.41 1.85 10.19
CA LEU A 547 -38.96 1.85 10.33
C LEU A 547 -38.43 0.52 10.90
N LEU A 548 -39.12 -0.02 11.91
CA LEU A 548 -38.78 -1.33 12.50
C LEU A 548 -38.96 -2.46 11.49
N GLU A 549 -40.07 -2.45 10.74
CA GLU A 549 -40.31 -3.45 9.70
C GLU A 549 -39.26 -3.35 8.58
N ALA A 550 -38.88 -2.13 8.18
CA ALA A 550 -37.83 -1.92 7.20
C ALA A 550 -36.47 -2.45 7.69
N ALA A 551 -36.11 -2.20 8.96
CA ALA A 551 -34.87 -2.73 9.56
C ALA A 551 -34.85 -4.26 9.62
N SER A 552 -35.99 -4.90 9.90
CA SER A 552 -36.08 -6.37 10.02
C SER A 552 -36.20 -7.13 8.69
N LYS A 553 -36.21 -6.46 7.53
CA LYS A 553 -36.38 -7.11 6.21
C LYS A 553 -35.17 -7.89 5.69
N GLY A 554 -34.12 -8.10 6.50
CA GLY A 554 -32.87 -8.76 6.10
C GLY A 554 -32.59 -10.15 6.68
N ASP A 555 -33.43 -10.67 7.59
CA ASP A 555 -33.21 -11.96 8.29
C ASP A 555 -34.05 -13.14 7.71
N ALA A 556 -34.51 -13.04 6.45
CA ALA A 556 -35.29 -14.09 5.78
C ALA A 556 -34.51 -14.80 4.65
#